data_AF-A0A2X3EQM9-F1
#
_entry.id   AF-A0A2X3EQM9-F1
#
_cell.length_a   1.000
_cell.length_b   1.000
_cell.length_c   1.000
_cell.angle_alpha   90.00
_cell.angle_beta   90.00
_cell.angle_gamma   90.00
#
_symmetry.space_group_name_H-M   'P 1'
#
loop_
_entity.id
_entity.type
_entity.pdbx_description
1 polymer ?
#
loop_
_entity_poly.entity_id
_entity_poly.type
_entity_poly.pdbx_seq_one_letter_code
_entity_poly.pdbx_strand_id
1 'polypeptide(L)'
;MRWIRIRTVVPLLLLCGVAHAEDAGDGRTFPIWGDEARARGYAIPLPFGINLNYMNMRQNIDVDSISFSGLALGNHPIPSDMFNIDAGHTREQSKTETLRLDMWVFPFLNVYGLVGHSRGSSVSNVSVDADPSRYSGIDRLIAGSVHRLYENGSLQNIDFTLDFKGTTLGTGITLAGGVGNWFTLVDTNYTRTDFNILDGKISALTVSPRVGYRFNLQGPWGPSHLSVWLGSMYQDVQQEFKGSLADLNMPASLQPLIDAVNQSGEGRFAVKQRLTSPWNMLVGTQYEITPRFNLLTEIGFNERNSFFIAGEYRF
;
A
#
# COMPACT_ATOMS: atom_id res chain seq x y z
N MET A 1 16.71 -20.15 -76.15
CA MET A 1 15.30 -20.47 -76.47
C MET A 1 14.75 -21.38 -75.35
N ARG A 2 13.50 -21.33 -74.86
CA ARG A 2 12.16 -21.56 -75.51
C ARG A 2 12.10 -22.93 -76.21
N TRP A 3 11.20 -23.89 -75.93
CA TRP A 3 10.12 -24.08 -74.91
C TRP A 3 10.28 -25.50 -74.26
N ILE A 4 9.33 -26.36 -73.82
CA ILE A 4 7.83 -26.49 -73.81
C ILE A 4 7.42 -27.48 -72.67
N ARG A 5 6.63 -27.06 -71.66
CA ARG A 5 5.18 -27.32 -71.39
C ARG A 5 4.70 -28.74 -70.95
N ILE A 6 4.01 -28.76 -69.78
CA ILE A 6 2.69 -29.40 -69.49
C ILE A 6 2.67 -30.95 -69.34
N ARG A 7 1.94 -31.63 -68.42
CA ARG A 7 0.90 -31.30 -67.38
C ARG A 7 1.21 -32.15 -66.11
N THR A 8 0.62 -31.92 -64.93
CA THR A 8 -0.73 -32.39 -64.50
C THR A 8 -1.11 -31.73 -63.16
N VAL A 9 -2.41 -31.64 -62.84
CA VAL A 9 -2.96 -31.00 -61.63
C VAL A 9 -3.88 -31.96 -60.87
N VAL A 10 -3.66 -32.12 -59.57
CA VAL A 10 -4.67 -32.48 -58.55
C VAL A 10 -4.28 -31.73 -57.25
N PRO A 11 -5.20 -31.02 -56.58
CA PRO A 11 -4.90 -30.34 -55.32
C PRO A 11 -5.03 -31.28 -54.12
N LEU A 12 -4.22 -31.07 -53.07
CA LEU A 12 -4.44 -31.70 -51.77
C LEU A 12 -5.02 -30.67 -50.79
N LEU A 13 -6.29 -30.84 -50.45
CA LEU A 13 -6.92 -30.17 -49.32
C LEU A 13 -6.32 -30.74 -48.03
N LEU A 14 -5.59 -29.92 -47.28
CA LEU A 14 -5.36 -30.14 -45.85
C LEU A 14 -6.26 -29.19 -45.09
N LEU A 15 -7.11 -29.73 -44.22
CA LEU A 15 -8.01 -28.95 -43.40
C LEU A 15 -7.17 -28.12 -42.42
N CYS A 16 -7.16 -26.80 -42.59
CA CYS A 16 -6.96 -25.92 -41.44
C CYS A 16 -8.11 -26.21 -40.47
N GLY A 17 -7.78 -26.82 -39.32
CA GLY A 17 -8.72 -26.95 -38.22
C GLY A 17 -9.05 -25.56 -37.71
N VAL A 18 -10.14 -24.98 -38.21
CA VAL A 18 -10.72 -23.76 -37.66
C VAL A 18 -11.23 -24.11 -36.27
N ALA A 19 -10.39 -23.91 -35.26
CA ALA A 19 -10.87 -23.71 -33.92
C ALA A 19 -11.84 -22.52 -33.98
N HIS A 20 -13.09 -22.74 -33.58
CA HIS A 20 -14.10 -21.69 -33.61
C HIS A 20 -13.71 -20.58 -32.63
N ALA A 21 -13.07 -19.53 -33.14
CA ALA A 21 -13.29 -18.20 -32.61
C ALA A 21 -14.79 -17.91 -32.80
N GLU A 22 -15.52 -17.63 -31.72
CA GLU A 22 -16.90 -17.17 -31.85
C GLU A 22 -16.94 -15.86 -32.65
N ASP A 23 -18.01 -15.72 -33.42
CA ASP A 23 -18.03 -14.82 -34.57
C ASP A 23 -18.08 -13.33 -34.20
N ALA A 24 -17.77 -12.52 -35.20
CA ALA A 24 -17.58 -11.08 -35.13
C ALA A 24 -18.63 -10.27 -34.32
N GLY A 25 -18.15 -9.24 -33.61
CA GLY A 25 -18.93 -8.03 -33.37
C GLY A 25 -19.80 -7.98 -32.10
N ASP A 26 -19.31 -8.50 -30.98
CA ASP A 26 -19.86 -8.12 -29.67
C ASP A 26 -19.65 -6.62 -29.44
N GLY A 27 -20.75 -5.85 -29.39
CA GLY A 27 -20.78 -4.38 -29.40
C GLY A 27 -20.28 -3.69 -28.13
N ARG A 28 -19.35 -4.31 -27.40
CA ARG A 28 -18.69 -3.76 -26.22
C ARG A 28 -17.87 -2.51 -26.59
N THR A 29 -18.35 -1.35 -26.14
CA THR A 29 -17.64 -0.05 -26.25
C THR A 29 -16.24 -0.04 -25.59
N PHE A 30 -15.97 -1.02 -24.71
CA PHE A 30 -14.72 -1.13 -23.96
C PHE A 30 -14.11 -2.54 -24.05
N PRO A 31 -12.77 -2.64 -24.13
CA PRO A 31 -11.81 -1.53 -24.21
C PRO A 31 -11.83 -0.83 -25.58
N ILE A 32 -11.61 0.49 -25.61
CA ILE A 32 -11.52 1.28 -26.85
C ILE A 32 -10.30 0.81 -27.65
N TRP A 33 -10.47 0.49 -28.92
CA TRP A 33 -9.53 -0.25 -29.78
C TRP A 33 -9.35 -1.74 -29.42
N GLY A 34 -10.30 -2.33 -28.70
CA GLY A 34 -10.31 -3.74 -28.33
C GLY A 34 -10.32 -4.67 -29.54
N ASP A 35 -11.11 -4.39 -30.56
CA ASP A 35 -11.22 -5.25 -31.74
C ASP A 35 -9.99 -5.14 -32.65
N GLU A 36 -9.43 -3.94 -32.82
CA GLU A 36 -8.18 -3.72 -33.56
C GLU A 36 -6.97 -4.36 -32.87
N ALA A 37 -7.00 -4.52 -31.55
CA ALA A 37 -6.00 -5.27 -30.80
C ALA A 37 -6.25 -6.80 -30.86
N ARG A 38 -7.50 -7.28 -30.76
CA ARG A 38 -7.85 -8.69 -30.99
C ARG A 38 -7.46 -9.15 -32.39
N ALA A 39 -7.73 -8.34 -33.42
CA ALA A 39 -7.36 -8.58 -34.81
C ALA A 39 -5.84 -8.62 -35.06
N ARG A 40 -5.04 -8.07 -34.13
CA ARG A 40 -3.57 -8.19 -34.11
C ARG A 40 -3.06 -9.37 -33.29
N GLY A 41 -3.96 -10.21 -32.76
CA GLY A 41 -3.64 -11.40 -31.96
C GLY A 41 -3.45 -11.17 -30.46
N TYR A 42 -3.78 -9.98 -29.93
CA TYR A 42 -3.71 -9.74 -28.48
C TYR A 42 -4.92 -10.36 -27.76
N ALA A 43 -4.65 -11.19 -26.76
CA ALA A 43 -5.66 -11.66 -25.80
C ALA A 43 -5.92 -10.56 -24.77
N ILE A 44 -7.13 -10.00 -24.77
CA ILE A 44 -7.53 -8.85 -23.93
C ILE A 44 -8.48 -9.34 -22.84
N PRO A 45 -8.30 -8.97 -21.56
CA PRO A 45 -9.24 -9.31 -20.50
C PRO A 45 -10.62 -8.69 -20.73
N LEU A 46 -11.63 -9.29 -20.09
CA LEU A 46 -12.97 -8.71 -20.00
C LEU A 46 -12.91 -7.32 -19.31
N PRO A 47 -13.68 -6.33 -19.82
CA PRO A 47 -13.40 -4.93 -19.55
C PRO A 47 -13.55 -4.56 -18.07
N PHE A 48 -14.61 -5.01 -17.38
CA PHE A 48 -14.90 -4.61 -16.01
C PHE A 48 -14.33 -5.60 -14.99
N GLY A 49 -13.91 -5.10 -13.84
CA GLY A 49 -13.32 -5.90 -12.76
C GLY A 49 -13.81 -5.53 -11.37
N ILE A 50 -14.02 -6.55 -10.53
CA ILE A 50 -14.27 -6.43 -9.09
C ILE A 50 -13.19 -7.24 -8.38
N ASN A 51 -12.45 -6.61 -7.47
CA ASN A 51 -11.32 -7.22 -6.77
C ASN A 51 -11.55 -7.11 -5.26
N LEU A 52 -11.43 -8.24 -4.55
CA LEU A 52 -11.35 -8.27 -3.09
C LEU A 52 -9.92 -8.62 -2.67
N ASN A 53 -9.28 -7.68 -1.99
CA ASN A 53 -7.85 -7.70 -1.67
C ASN A 53 -7.63 -7.75 -0.15
N TYR A 54 -6.63 -8.52 0.28
CA TYR A 54 -6.10 -8.48 1.64
C TYR A 54 -4.58 -8.29 1.58
N MET A 55 -4.08 -7.32 2.36
CA MET A 55 -2.66 -7.05 2.52
C MET A 55 -2.27 -7.10 4.00
N ASN A 56 -1.21 -7.83 4.33
CA ASN A 56 -0.56 -7.83 5.64
C ASN A 56 0.87 -7.30 5.45
N MET A 57 1.24 -6.26 6.19
CA MET A 57 2.44 -5.47 5.94
C MET A 57 3.22 -5.21 7.23
N ARG A 58 4.56 -5.17 7.13
CA ARG A 58 5.48 -4.82 8.23
C ARG A 58 6.64 -3.99 7.68
N GLN A 59 6.81 -2.75 8.14
CA GLN A 59 7.86 -1.83 7.67
C GLN A 59 8.56 -1.08 8.80
N ASN A 60 9.81 -0.67 8.56
CA ASN A 60 10.51 0.26 9.42
C ASN A 60 10.02 1.69 9.14
N ILE A 61 9.98 2.51 10.19
CA ILE A 61 9.67 3.94 10.15
C ILE A 61 10.83 4.68 10.80
N ASP A 62 11.33 5.72 10.14
CA ASP A 62 12.24 6.69 10.75
C ASP A 62 11.40 7.81 11.34
N VAL A 63 11.58 8.14 12.62
CA VAL A 63 10.87 9.25 13.27
C VAL A 63 11.81 10.46 13.31
N ASP A 64 11.45 11.53 12.60
CA ASP A 64 12.26 12.74 12.48
C ASP A 64 12.01 13.73 13.65
N SER A 65 10.83 13.71 14.28
CA SER A 65 10.55 14.44 15.52
C SER A 65 9.25 13.99 16.20
N ILE A 66 9.21 13.94 17.53
CA ILE A 66 7.97 13.88 18.35
C ILE A 66 7.87 15.20 19.14
N SER A 67 6.67 15.74 19.28
CA SER A 67 6.42 16.96 20.07
C SER A 67 5.03 16.95 20.70
N PHE A 68 4.90 17.61 21.87
CA PHE A 68 3.65 17.75 22.62
C PHE A 68 3.33 19.22 22.89
N SER A 69 2.04 19.54 23.01
CA SER A 69 1.53 20.90 23.24
C SER A 69 0.22 20.85 24.01
N GLY A 70 -0.24 21.98 24.57
CA GLY A 70 -1.49 22.02 25.35
C GLY A 70 -1.41 21.32 26.73
N LEU A 71 -0.20 21.10 27.24
CA LEU A 71 0.03 20.49 28.55
C LEU A 71 0.09 21.56 29.64
N ALA A 72 -0.48 21.29 30.82
CA ALA A 72 -0.49 22.19 31.97
C ALA A 72 -0.54 21.43 33.29
N LEU A 73 0.26 21.86 34.27
CA LEU A 73 0.25 21.35 35.64
C LEU A 73 -0.67 22.24 36.49
N GLY A 74 -1.96 21.90 36.53
CA GLY A 74 -3.00 22.81 37.04
C GLY A 74 -3.06 24.09 36.19
N ASN A 75 -2.98 25.26 36.82
CA ASN A 75 -3.02 26.55 36.12
C ASN A 75 -1.67 26.99 35.52
N HIS A 76 -0.63 26.14 35.53
CA HIS A 76 0.70 26.46 34.98
C HIS A 76 0.93 25.73 33.64
N PRO A 77 0.91 26.43 32.48
CA PRO A 77 1.19 25.81 31.18
C PRO A 77 2.63 25.32 31.08
N ILE A 78 2.83 24.12 30.53
CA ILE A 78 4.16 23.55 30.32
C ILE A 78 4.66 23.91 28.91
N PRO A 79 5.87 24.46 28.75
CA PRO A 79 6.49 24.72 27.45
C PRO A 79 6.53 23.49 26.55
N SER A 80 6.09 23.63 25.30
CA SER A 80 6.05 22.54 24.31
C SER A 80 7.44 22.00 23.91
N ASP A 81 8.51 22.76 24.22
CA ASP A 81 9.91 22.40 23.99
C ASP A 81 10.64 21.95 25.26
N MET A 82 9.91 21.70 26.35
CA MET A 82 10.48 21.16 27.60
C MET A 82 10.95 19.71 27.42
N PHE A 83 10.18 18.90 26.69
CA PHE A 83 10.45 17.48 26.51
C PHE A 83 11.32 17.27 25.25
N ASN A 84 12.55 16.82 25.46
CA ASN A 84 13.37 16.24 24.40
C ASN A 84 12.99 14.77 24.26
N ILE A 85 12.40 14.40 23.13
CA ILE A 85 11.84 13.07 22.90
C ILE A 85 12.67 12.39 21.80
N ASP A 86 13.53 11.46 22.21
CA ASP A 86 14.30 10.62 21.29
C ASP A 86 13.46 9.39 20.92
N ALA A 87 13.42 9.08 19.62
CA ALA A 87 12.61 8.02 19.05
C ALA A 87 13.52 7.08 18.25
N GLY A 88 13.83 5.95 18.87
CA GLY A 88 14.65 4.90 18.27
C GLY A 88 13.88 4.09 17.22
N HIS A 89 14.31 2.84 17.04
CA HIS A 89 13.72 1.92 16.06
C HIS A 89 12.19 1.85 16.19
N THR A 90 11.49 2.28 15.14
CA THR A 90 10.03 2.19 15.05
C THR A 90 9.63 1.16 14.00
N ARG A 91 8.77 0.21 14.37
CA ARG A 91 8.24 -0.82 13.46
C ARG A 91 6.72 -0.78 13.42
N GLU A 92 6.19 -0.57 12.23
CA GLU A 92 4.76 -0.58 11.94
C GLU A 92 4.33 -1.96 11.41
N GLN A 93 3.15 -2.41 11.83
CA GLN A 93 2.47 -3.59 11.29
C GLN A 93 0.99 -3.30 11.02
N SER A 94 0.51 -3.60 9.81
CA SER A 94 -0.87 -3.31 9.41
C SER A 94 -1.47 -4.42 8.55
N LYS A 95 -2.80 -4.51 8.65
CA LYS A 95 -3.68 -5.35 7.84
C LYS A 95 -4.68 -4.44 7.14
N THR A 96 -4.75 -4.54 5.82
CA THR A 96 -5.63 -3.74 4.98
C THR A 96 -6.50 -4.65 4.13
N GLU A 97 -7.81 -4.46 4.23
CA GLU A 97 -8.83 -5.14 3.45
C GLU A 97 -9.43 -4.12 2.46
N THR A 98 -9.49 -4.44 1.16
CA THR A 98 -9.83 -3.45 0.12
C THR A 98 -10.70 -4.05 -0.99
N LEU A 99 -11.75 -3.31 -1.36
CA LEU A 99 -12.55 -3.51 -2.57
C LEU A 99 -12.05 -2.56 -3.66
N ARG A 100 -11.59 -3.08 -4.80
CA ARG A 100 -11.23 -2.30 -6.01
C ARG A 100 -12.23 -2.60 -7.13
N LEU A 101 -12.78 -1.55 -7.73
CA LEU A 101 -13.63 -1.61 -8.92
C LEU A 101 -12.85 -0.99 -10.08
N ASP A 102 -12.72 -1.71 -11.19
CA ASP A 102 -11.88 -1.30 -12.31
C ASP A 102 -12.53 -1.49 -13.69
N MET A 103 -11.97 -0.78 -14.68
CA MET A 103 -12.27 -0.98 -16.09
C MET A 103 -11.04 -0.80 -16.98
N TRP A 104 -10.89 -1.66 -17.99
CA TRP A 104 -9.97 -1.43 -19.11
C TRP A 104 -10.59 -0.44 -20.10
N VAL A 105 -10.16 0.81 -20.03
CA VAL A 105 -10.60 1.89 -20.93
C VAL A 105 -9.99 1.70 -22.33
N PHE A 106 -8.73 1.26 -22.39
CA PHE A 106 -8.02 0.83 -23.59
C PHE A 106 -7.32 -0.52 -23.32
N PRO A 107 -6.92 -1.31 -24.34
CA PRO A 107 -6.21 -2.58 -24.18
C PRO A 107 -4.92 -2.53 -23.34
N PHE A 108 -4.37 -1.32 -23.13
CA PHE A 108 -3.16 -1.03 -22.36
C PHE A 108 -3.39 -0.15 -21.13
N LEU A 109 -4.63 0.29 -20.85
CA LEU A 109 -4.95 1.20 -19.74
C LEU A 109 -6.17 0.70 -18.95
N ASN A 110 -5.93 0.25 -17.72
CA ASN A 110 -6.92 0.05 -16.68
C ASN A 110 -7.06 1.33 -15.84
N VAL A 111 -8.28 1.67 -15.43
CA VAL A 111 -8.59 2.77 -14.51
C VAL A 111 -9.48 2.23 -13.39
N TYR A 112 -9.21 2.62 -12.16
CA TYR A 112 -9.90 2.05 -10.99
C TYR A 112 -10.16 3.03 -9.85
N GLY A 113 -11.20 2.72 -9.08
CA GLY A 113 -11.43 3.26 -7.75
C GLY A 113 -11.31 2.16 -6.70
N LEU A 114 -10.94 2.51 -5.47
CA LEU A 114 -10.90 1.58 -4.34
C LEU A 114 -11.45 2.20 -3.06
N VAL A 115 -12.03 1.34 -2.22
CA VAL A 115 -12.30 1.63 -0.81
C VAL A 115 -11.76 0.48 0.03
N GLY A 116 -11.10 0.80 1.14
CA GLY A 116 -10.54 -0.20 2.04
C GLY A 116 -10.54 0.25 3.49
N HIS A 117 -10.30 -0.69 4.39
CA HIS A 117 -10.13 -0.45 5.81
C HIS A 117 -8.80 -1.02 6.28
N SER A 118 -8.02 -0.19 6.96
CA SER A 118 -6.68 -0.49 7.44
C SER A 118 -6.68 -0.46 8.96
N ARG A 119 -6.10 -1.50 9.57
CA ARG A 119 -5.93 -1.64 11.03
C ARG A 119 -4.52 -2.11 11.33
N GLY A 120 -3.86 -1.49 12.29
CA GLY A 120 -2.47 -1.79 12.60
C GLY A 120 -2.02 -1.19 13.92
N SER A 121 -0.75 -1.42 14.23
CA SER A 121 -0.05 -0.78 15.33
C SER A 121 1.37 -0.41 14.91
N SER A 122 1.88 0.67 15.47
CA SER A 122 3.30 1.04 15.35
C SER A 122 3.92 1.06 16.74
N VAL A 123 5.04 0.36 16.91
CA VAL A 123 5.79 0.34 18.16
C VAL A 123 7.05 1.16 17.96
N SER A 124 7.16 2.25 18.71
CA SER A 124 8.34 3.11 18.80
C SER A 124 9.01 2.91 20.15
N ASN A 125 10.31 2.65 20.17
CA ASN A 125 11.08 2.69 21.41
C ASN A 125 11.49 4.16 21.68
N VAL A 126 10.97 4.75 22.76
CA VAL A 126 11.02 6.19 23.04
C VAL A 126 11.74 6.46 24.36
N SER A 127 12.59 7.49 24.37
CA SER A 127 13.19 8.05 25.58
C SER A 127 12.82 9.53 25.73
N VAL A 128 12.55 9.98 26.96
CA VAL A 128 12.09 11.34 27.24
C VAL A 128 12.95 11.99 28.31
N ASP A 129 13.60 13.11 27.96
CA ASP A 129 14.41 13.94 28.86
C ASP A 129 13.93 15.40 28.85
N ALA A 130 14.41 16.22 29.79
CA ALA A 130 14.18 17.67 29.81
C ALA A 130 15.36 18.40 30.46
N ASP A 131 15.99 19.34 29.74
CA ASP A 131 17.13 20.11 30.25
C ASP A 131 16.70 21.15 31.31
N PRO A 132 17.05 20.98 32.61
CA PRO A 132 16.62 21.88 33.68
C PRO A 132 17.40 23.20 33.71
N SER A 133 18.41 23.38 32.87
CA SER A 133 19.18 24.63 32.76
C SER A 133 18.51 25.67 31.86
N ARG A 134 17.66 25.22 30.92
CA ARG A 134 16.89 26.08 29.99
C ARG A 134 15.68 26.77 30.64
N TYR A 135 15.29 26.35 31.85
CA TYR A 135 14.06 26.78 32.50
C TYR A 135 14.31 27.47 33.86
N SER A 136 13.29 28.17 34.36
CA SER A 136 13.33 28.86 35.66
C SER A 136 12.04 28.60 36.45
N GLY A 137 11.99 29.03 37.72
CA GLY A 137 10.78 28.90 38.54
C GLY A 137 10.26 27.46 38.65
N ILE A 138 8.96 27.28 38.41
CA ILE A 138 8.27 25.99 38.46
C ILE A 138 8.73 25.07 37.31
N ASP A 139 8.92 25.60 36.10
CA ASP A 139 9.35 24.83 34.93
C ASP A 139 10.69 24.12 35.18
N ARG A 140 11.61 24.75 35.91
CA ARG A 140 12.88 24.13 36.32
C ARG A 140 12.69 22.95 37.28
N LEU A 141 11.65 22.97 38.11
CA LEU A 141 11.32 21.86 39.00
C LEU A 141 10.63 20.71 38.24
N ILE A 142 9.81 21.01 37.23
CA ILE A 142 9.20 20.03 36.34
C ILE A 142 10.30 19.35 35.49
N ALA A 143 11.07 20.13 34.72
CA ALA A 143 12.18 19.63 33.90
C ALA A 143 13.20 18.86 34.76
N GLY A 144 13.60 19.41 35.91
CA GLY A 144 14.49 18.73 36.86
C GLY A 144 13.92 17.45 37.48
N SER A 145 12.61 17.21 37.39
CA SER A 145 11.98 15.95 37.81
C SER A 145 11.93 14.93 36.67
N VAL A 146 11.64 15.39 35.44
CA VAL A 146 11.75 14.58 34.22
C VAL A 146 13.19 14.09 34.04
N HIS A 147 14.18 14.97 34.15
CA HIS A 147 15.60 14.64 34.01
C HIS A 147 16.04 13.53 34.98
N ARG A 148 15.64 13.58 36.26
CA ARG A 148 15.95 12.52 37.23
C ARG A 148 15.27 11.18 36.91
N LEU A 149 14.10 11.21 36.27
CA LEU A 149 13.41 10.00 35.79
C LEU A 149 14.02 9.47 34.48
N TYR A 150 14.67 10.33 33.69
CA TYR A 150 15.53 9.91 32.58
C TYR A 150 16.85 9.31 33.08
N GLU A 151 17.59 10.01 33.97
CA GLU A 151 18.86 9.54 34.55
C GLU A 151 18.72 8.19 35.28
N ASN A 152 17.61 7.94 35.96
CA ASN A 152 17.37 6.68 36.67
C ASN A 152 16.81 5.55 35.78
N GLY A 153 16.64 5.79 34.48
CA GLY A 153 16.17 4.83 33.49
C GLY A 153 14.64 4.69 33.38
N SER A 154 13.83 5.36 34.22
CA SER A 154 12.36 5.27 34.17
C SER A 154 11.74 5.88 32.90
N LEU A 155 12.44 6.81 32.24
CA LEU A 155 12.06 7.44 30.96
C LEU A 155 13.01 7.08 29.81
N GLN A 156 13.71 5.95 29.89
CA GLN A 156 14.56 5.43 28.81
C GLN A 156 13.94 4.18 28.19
N ASN A 157 14.03 4.08 26.86
CA ASN A 157 13.67 2.89 26.06
C ASN A 157 12.24 2.35 26.34
N ILE A 158 11.25 3.24 26.51
CA ILE A 158 9.85 2.87 26.69
C ILE A 158 9.24 2.47 25.35
N ASP A 159 8.66 1.28 25.25
CA ASP A 159 7.89 0.87 24.08
C ASP A 159 6.53 1.58 24.05
N PHE A 160 6.45 2.67 23.28
CA PHE A 160 5.22 3.38 22.95
C PHE A 160 4.50 2.65 21.81
N THR A 161 3.27 2.19 22.04
CA THR A 161 2.46 1.49 21.03
C THR A 161 1.30 2.36 20.56
N LEU A 162 1.33 2.72 19.29
CA LEU A 162 0.30 3.49 18.60
C LEU A 162 -0.62 2.56 17.81
N ASP A 163 -1.77 2.20 18.38
CA ASP A 163 -2.83 1.49 17.65
C ASP A 163 -3.60 2.45 16.73
N PHE A 164 -3.81 2.05 15.47
CA PHE A 164 -4.52 2.86 14.48
C PHE A 164 -5.51 2.06 13.65
N LYS A 165 -6.64 2.69 13.32
CA LYS A 165 -7.68 2.19 12.41
C LYS A 165 -8.09 3.32 11.47
N GLY A 166 -8.25 3.04 10.20
CA GLY A 166 -8.61 4.05 9.23
C GLY A 166 -9.29 3.52 7.98
N THR A 167 -10.11 4.36 7.37
CA THR A 167 -10.81 4.06 6.12
C THR A 167 -10.14 4.80 4.98
N THR A 168 -9.75 4.05 3.96
CA THR A 168 -8.98 4.49 2.81
C THR A 168 -9.90 4.59 1.60
N LEU A 169 -9.91 5.75 0.94
CA LEU A 169 -10.51 5.94 -0.38
C LEU A 169 -9.37 6.25 -1.37
N GLY A 170 -9.41 5.69 -2.58
CA GLY A 170 -8.36 5.92 -3.56
C GLY A 170 -8.78 5.70 -5.01
N THR A 171 -7.91 6.14 -5.91
CA THR A 171 -8.06 5.99 -7.36
C THR A 171 -6.71 5.75 -8.00
N GLY A 172 -6.68 4.95 -9.05
CA GLY A 172 -5.44 4.67 -9.76
C GLY A 172 -5.62 4.23 -11.20
N ILE A 173 -4.50 3.99 -11.84
CA ILE A 173 -4.38 3.50 -13.20
C ILE A 173 -3.38 2.35 -13.24
N THR A 174 -3.60 1.38 -14.11
CA THR A 174 -2.61 0.35 -14.45
C THR A 174 -2.34 0.42 -15.95
N LEU A 175 -1.12 0.83 -16.32
CA LEU A 175 -0.63 0.71 -17.69
C LEU A 175 -0.07 -0.69 -17.90
N ALA A 176 -0.37 -1.33 -19.03
CA ALA A 176 0.10 -2.68 -19.34
C ALA A 176 0.51 -2.83 -20.81
N GLY A 177 1.49 -3.70 -21.07
CA GLY A 177 1.94 -4.06 -22.40
C GLY A 177 2.64 -5.41 -22.42
N GLY A 178 2.76 -6.04 -23.59
CA GLY A 178 3.39 -7.35 -23.70
C GLY A 178 3.76 -7.74 -25.12
N VAL A 179 4.67 -8.71 -25.24
CA VAL A 179 5.17 -9.27 -26.50
C VAL A 179 5.27 -10.79 -26.34
N GLY A 180 4.40 -11.52 -27.04
CA GLY A 180 4.21 -12.95 -26.80
C GLY A 180 3.78 -13.21 -25.35
N ASN A 181 4.52 -14.08 -24.67
CA ASN A 181 4.24 -14.45 -23.27
C ASN A 181 4.86 -13.49 -22.24
N TRP A 182 5.70 -12.53 -22.64
CA TRP A 182 6.27 -11.52 -21.74
C TRP A 182 5.33 -10.34 -21.58
N PHE A 183 5.13 -9.89 -20.34
CA PHE A 183 4.35 -8.70 -20.02
C PHE A 183 5.10 -7.75 -19.09
N THR A 184 4.73 -6.48 -19.15
CA THR A 184 5.12 -5.43 -18.22
C THR A 184 3.88 -4.64 -17.82
N LEU A 185 3.83 -4.19 -16.58
CA LEU A 185 2.78 -3.29 -16.11
C LEU A 185 3.34 -2.26 -15.12
N VAL A 186 2.71 -1.09 -15.08
CA VAL A 186 2.98 -0.04 -14.11
C VAL A 186 1.65 0.36 -13.48
N ASP A 187 1.47 0.00 -12.22
CA ASP A 187 0.32 0.41 -11.42
C ASP A 187 0.67 1.70 -10.65
N THR A 188 -0.18 2.72 -10.74
CA THR A 188 -0.03 4.01 -10.05
C THR A 188 -1.32 4.31 -9.31
N ASN A 189 -1.23 4.50 -8.00
CA ASN A 189 -2.36 4.60 -7.08
C ASN A 189 -2.19 5.82 -6.16
N TYR A 190 -3.22 6.67 -6.10
CA TYR A 190 -3.31 7.75 -5.11
C TYR A 190 -4.42 7.43 -4.12
N THR A 191 -4.07 7.35 -2.85
CA THR A 191 -5.01 7.06 -1.76
C THR A 191 -5.04 8.17 -0.73
N ARG A 192 -6.15 8.25 -0.01
CA ARG A 192 -6.33 9.13 1.14
C ARG A 192 -7.03 8.36 2.26
N THR A 193 -6.37 8.26 3.41
CA THR A 193 -6.83 7.51 4.58
C THR A 193 -7.24 8.46 5.70
N ASP A 194 -8.41 8.20 6.25
CA ASP A 194 -9.00 8.88 7.40
C ASP A 194 -8.77 8.01 8.64
N PHE A 195 -7.97 8.46 9.60
CA PHE A 195 -7.50 7.65 10.75
C PHE A 195 -8.12 8.13 12.06
N ASN A 196 -8.56 7.18 12.90
CA ASN A 196 -9.29 7.47 14.15
C ASN A 196 -8.49 8.22 15.23
N ILE A 197 -7.17 8.33 15.06
CA ILE A 197 -6.23 8.98 16.00
C ILE A 197 -5.66 10.30 15.45
N LEU A 198 -6.02 10.71 14.22
CA LEU A 198 -5.39 11.84 13.53
C LEU A 198 -6.35 12.99 13.19
N ASP A 199 -5.84 14.21 13.30
CA ASP A 199 -6.43 15.46 12.79
C ASP A 199 -6.41 15.47 11.25
N GLY A 200 -7.40 14.82 10.64
CA GLY A 200 -7.60 14.82 9.20
C GLY A 200 -7.04 13.58 8.50
N LYS A 201 -6.54 13.76 7.27
CA LYS A 201 -6.35 12.63 6.33
C LYS A 201 -4.95 12.57 5.75
N ILE A 202 -4.36 11.38 5.79
CA ILE A 202 -3.04 11.07 5.25
C ILE A 202 -3.20 10.71 3.77
N SER A 203 -2.45 11.40 2.91
CA SER A 203 -2.35 11.06 1.49
C SER A 203 -1.18 10.12 1.23
N ALA A 204 -1.31 9.20 0.28
CA ALA A 204 -0.20 8.38 -0.20
C ALA A 204 -0.23 8.21 -1.72
N LEU A 205 0.96 8.09 -2.32
CA LEU A 205 1.17 7.78 -3.74
C LEU A 205 2.02 6.50 -3.82
N THR A 206 1.47 5.48 -4.46
CA THR A 206 2.18 4.21 -4.71
C THR A 206 2.38 4.04 -6.22
N VAL A 207 3.61 3.70 -6.62
CA VAL A 207 3.95 3.37 -8.02
C VAL A 207 4.67 2.03 -8.06
N SER A 208 4.13 1.07 -8.80
CA SER A 208 4.64 -0.30 -8.83
C SER A 208 4.82 -0.82 -10.27
N PRO A 209 6.04 -0.69 -10.82
CA PRO A 209 6.44 -1.38 -12.05
C PRO A 209 6.69 -2.87 -11.78
N ARG A 210 6.20 -3.73 -12.68
CA ARG A 210 6.38 -5.19 -12.64
C ARG A 210 6.65 -5.72 -14.05
N VAL A 211 7.53 -6.71 -14.16
CA VAL A 211 7.82 -7.44 -15.41
C VAL A 211 7.70 -8.94 -15.17
N GLY A 212 7.04 -9.65 -16.09
CA GLY A 212 6.69 -11.04 -15.89
C GLY A 212 6.48 -11.84 -17.15
N TYR A 213 6.23 -13.13 -16.95
CA TYR A 213 6.01 -14.13 -17.98
C TYR A 213 4.72 -14.91 -17.71
N ARG A 214 3.95 -15.16 -18.77
CA ARG A 214 2.72 -15.96 -18.75
C ARG A 214 2.99 -17.37 -19.28
N PHE A 215 2.78 -18.37 -18.43
CA PHE A 215 2.77 -19.78 -18.78
C PHE A 215 1.36 -20.20 -19.18
N ASN A 216 1.24 -20.84 -20.34
CA ASN A 216 0.00 -21.46 -20.79
C ASN A 216 -0.11 -22.85 -20.17
N LEU A 217 -1.24 -23.12 -19.51
CA LEU A 217 -1.50 -24.35 -18.77
C LEU A 217 -2.87 -24.92 -19.17
N GLN A 218 -3.12 -26.17 -18.76
CA GLN A 218 -4.43 -26.79 -18.87
C GLN A 218 -5.00 -26.93 -17.45
N GLY A 219 -5.98 -26.09 -17.12
CA GLY A 219 -6.66 -26.08 -15.82
C GLY A 219 -7.87 -27.01 -15.78
N PRO A 220 -8.50 -27.18 -14.61
CA PRO A 220 -9.65 -28.09 -14.43
C PRO A 220 -10.88 -27.76 -15.30
N TRP A 221 -10.95 -26.52 -15.81
CA TRP A 221 -12.09 -26.00 -16.58
C TRP A 221 -11.73 -25.63 -18.04
N GLY A 222 -10.52 -25.97 -18.52
CA GLY A 222 -10.07 -25.67 -19.89
C GLY A 222 -8.66 -25.06 -19.94
N PRO A 223 -8.30 -24.35 -21.04
CA PRO A 223 -7.08 -23.53 -21.09
C PRO A 223 -7.05 -22.54 -19.92
N SER A 224 -5.86 -22.34 -19.34
CA SER A 224 -5.64 -21.53 -18.14
C SER A 224 -4.25 -20.90 -18.20
N HIS A 225 -4.03 -19.84 -17.44
CA HIS A 225 -2.76 -19.10 -17.44
C HIS A 225 -2.22 -18.96 -16.03
N LEU A 226 -0.92 -19.25 -15.86
CA LEU A 226 -0.15 -18.85 -14.69
C LEU A 226 0.79 -17.72 -15.11
N SER A 227 0.59 -16.53 -14.57
CA SER A 227 1.47 -15.39 -14.77
C SER A 227 2.39 -15.25 -13.54
N VAL A 228 3.69 -15.04 -13.75
CA VAL A 228 4.70 -14.87 -12.69
C VAL A 228 5.51 -13.62 -12.99
N TRP A 229 5.78 -12.77 -11.98
CA TRP A 229 6.53 -11.52 -12.15
C TRP A 229 7.50 -11.22 -11.02
N LEU A 230 8.47 -10.38 -11.36
CA LEU A 230 9.26 -9.60 -10.42
C LEU A 230 8.90 -8.12 -10.60
N GLY A 231 9.02 -7.33 -9.55
CA GLY A 231 8.75 -5.90 -9.63
C GLY A 231 9.27 -5.16 -8.42
N SER A 232 8.92 -3.88 -8.35
CA SER A 232 9.16 -3.05 -7.17
C SER A 232 7.93 -2.20 -6.86
N MET A 233 7.94 -1.60 -5.68
CA MET A 233 6.92 -0.67 -5.22
C MET A 233 7.60 0.54 -4.58
N TYR A 234 7.52 1.67 -5.27
CA TYR A 234 7.73 2.98 -4.67
C TYR A 234 6.49 3.38 -3.89
N GLN A 235 6.66 3.98 -2.73
CA GLN A 235 5.60 4.60 -1.96
C GLN A 235 6.08 5.91 -1.33
N ASP A 236 5.31 6.96 -1.56
CA ASP A 236 5.35 8.22 -0.81
C ASP A 236 4.09 8.32 0.05
N VAL A 237 4.22 8.90 1.25
CA VAL A 237 3.16 9.00 2.27
C VAL A 237 3.33 10.31 3.00
N GLN A 238 2.25 11.05 3.24
CA GLN A 238 2.28 12.27 4.04
C GLN A 238 2.81 11.99 5.46
N GLN A 239 3.88 12.72 5.82
CA GLN A 239 4.82 12.36 6.90
C GLN A 239 4.53 13.03 8.24
N GLU A 240 3.49 13.86 8.34
CA GLU A 240 3.16 14.61 9.55
C GLU A 240 1.82 14.15 10.13
N PHE A 241 1.86 13.61 11.34
CA PHE A 241 0.73 13.07 12.10
C PHE A 241 0.45 13.98 13.31
N LYS A 242 -0.81 14.36 13.53
CA LYS A 242 -1.25 15.26 14.61
C LYS A 242 -2.54 14.72 15.21
N GLY A 243 -2.77 14.89 16.51
CA GLY A 243 -4.00 14.43 17.17
C GLY A 243 -4.05 14.79 18.66
N SER A 244 -5.08 14.33 19.37
CA SER A 244 -5.19 14.49 20.83
C SER A 244 -4.34 13.45 21.57
N LEU A 245 -3.77 13.81 22.72
CA LEU A 245 -3.19 12.82 23.64
C LEU A 245 -4.26 11.89 24.23
N ALA A 246 -5.53 12.31 24.27
CA ALA A 246 -6.63 11.48 24.77
C ALA A 246 -6.97 10.29 23.84
N ASP A 247 -6.57 10.36 22.57
CA ASP A 247 -6.77 9.29 21.58
C ASP A 247 -5.60 8.28 21.57
N LEU A 248 -4.59 8.46 22.45
CA LEU A 248 -3.38 7.64 22.53
C LEU A 248 -3.43 6.64 23.71
N ASN A 249 -3.18 5.37 23.41
CA ASN A 249 -2.96 4.32 24.41
C ASN A 249 -1.57 4.46 25.05
N MET A 250 -1.44 5.37 26.02
CA MET A 250 -0.20 5.60 26.75
C MET A 250 0.24 4.37 27.58
N PRO A 251 1.56 4.09 27.67
CA PRO A 251 2.10 3.10 28.60
C PRO A 251 1.72 3.39 30.06
N ALA A 252 1.40 2.35 30.82
CA ALA A 252 0.95 2.49 32.22
C ALA A 252 1.99 3.15 33.17
N SER A 253 3.27 3.16 32.80
CA SER A 253 4.33 3.91 33.48
C SER A 253 4.25 5.43 33.26
N LEU A 254 3.74 5.86 32.10
CA LEU A 254 3.58 7.26 31.72
C LEU A 254 2.21 7.82 32.09
N GLN A 255 1.16 6.99 32.16
CA GLN A 255 -0.21 7.43 32.44
C GLN A 255 -0.32 8.39 33.64
N PRO A 256 0.29 8.15 34.82
CA PRO A 256 0.16 9.07 35.96
C PRO A 256 0.82 10.44 35.74
N LEU A 257 1.83 10.52 34.86
CA LEU A 257 2.43 11.79 34.45
C LEU A 257 1.52 12.52 33.46
N ILE A 258 0.98 11.79 32.47
CA ILE A 258 0.06 12.34 31.46
C ILE A 258 -1.22 12.86 32.12
N ASP A 259 -1.82 12.11 33.04
CA ASP A 259 -3.00 12.52 33.80
C ASP A 259 -2.74 13.80 34.61
N ALA A 260 -1.53 13.95 35.15
CA ALA A 260 -1.12 15.13 35.92
C ALA A 260 -0.88 16.37 35.05
N VAL A 261 -0.53 16.22 33.76
CA VAL A 261 -0.21 17.34 32.84
C VAL A 261 -1.22 17.57 31.72
N ASN A 262 -2.25 16.73 31.61
CA ASN A 262 -3.34 16.84 30.61
C ASN A 262 -4.72 16.94 31.28
N GLN A 263 -4.81 17.60 32.44
CA GLN A 263 -6.03 17.68 33.25
C GLN A 263 -7.22 18.35 32.54
N SER A 264 -6.95 19.23 31.56
CA SER A 264 -7.99 19.87 30.72
C SER A 264 -8.40 19.02 29.51
N GLY A 265 -7.66 17.95 29.18
CA GLY A 265 -7.85 17.17 27.95
C GLY A 265 -7.39 17.90 26.66
N GLU A 266 -6.75 19.06 26.78
CA GLU A 266 -6.32 19.89 25.64
C GLU A 266 -4.99 19.46 25.02
N GLY A 267 -4.27 18.52 25.65
CA GLY A 267 -2.97 18.02 25.20
C GLY A 267 -3.02 17.44 23.78
N ARG A 268 -2.12 17.91 22.91
CA ARG A 268 -2.00 17.48 21.51
C ARG A 268 -0.59 16.99 21.19
N PHE A 269 -0.49 15.99 20.32
CA PHE A 269 0.77 15.51 19.77
C PHE A 269 0.97 15.97 18.32
N ALA A 270 2.22 16.12 17.93
CA ALA A 270 2.64 16.21 16.53
C ALA A 270 3.91 15.39 16.33
N VAL A 271 3.83 14.40 15.42
CA VAL A 271 4.93 13.51 15.02
C VAL A 271 5.26 13.76 13.54
N LYS A 272 6.55 13.78 13.22
CA LYS A 272 7.06 13.73 11.84
C LYS A 272 7.84 12.46 11.65
N GLN A 273 7.51 11.71 10.61
CA GLN A 273 8.03 10.37 10.38
C GLN A 273 7.98 9.96 8.90
N ARG A 274 9.00 9.26 8.43
CA ARG A 274 9.18 8.86 7.04
C ARG A 274 9.45 7.36 6.91
N LEU A 275 9.20 6.80 5.73
CA LEU A 275 9.57 5.42 5.44
C LEU A 275 11.11 5.32 5.34
N THR A 276 11.72 4.37 6.06
CA THR A 276 13.18 4.12 6.03
C THR A 276 13.68 3.84 4.60
N SER A 277 12.85 3.17 3.80
CA SER A 277 12.99 3.12 2.33
C SER A 277 11.63 3.33 1.68
N PRO A 278 11.52 4.24 0.68
CA PRO A 278 10.31 4.36 -0.12
C PRO A 278 10.17 3.23 -1.16
N TRP A 279 11.27 2.52 -1.49
CA TRP A 279 11.27 1.40 -2.44
C TRP A 279 11.29 0.05 -1.74
N ASN A 280 10.47 -0.88 -2.24
CA ASN A 280 10.48 -2.29 -1.85
C ASN A 280 10.52 -3.20 -3.08
N MET A 281 11.06 -4.42 -2.95
CA MET A 281 11.01 -5.43 -4.01
C MET A 281 9.76 -6.29 -3.90
N LEU A 282 9.30 -6.83 -5.03
CA LEU A 282 8.10 -7.67 -5.14
C LEU A 282 8.38 -8.92 -5.98
N VAL A 283 7.78 -10.04 -5.59
CA VAL A 283 7.58 -11.22 -6.43
C VAL A 283 6.12 -11.66 -6.33
N GLY A 284 5.49 -11.99 -7.45
CA GLY A 284 4.07 -12.35 -7.44
C GLY A 284 3.66 -13.31 -8.55
N THR A 285 2.48 -13.88 -8.35
CA THR A 285 1.85 -14.86 -9.23
C THR A 285 0.35 -14.60 -9.36
N GLN A 286 -0.20 -14.80 -10.56
CA GLN A 286 -1.63 -14.79 -10.82
C GLN A 286 -2.02 -16.07 -11.56
N TYR A 287 -3.01 -16.79 -11.03
CA TYR A 287 -3.56 -17.99 -11.64
C TYR A 287 -4.99 -17.75 -12.11
N GLU A 288 -5.24 -17.99 -13.40
CA GLU A 288 -6.56 -17.94 -14.03
C GLU A 288 -7.31 -19.24 -13.72
N ILE A 289 -8.10 -19.22 -12.66
CA ILE A 289 -8.92 -20.34 -12.20
C ILE A 289 -10.05 -20.60 -13.20
N THR A 290 -10.69 -19.53 -13.67
CA THR A 290 -11.64 -19.57 -14.79
C THR A 290 -11.46 -18.32 -15.67
N PRO A 291 -11.98 -18.28 -16.90
CA PRO A 291 -11.91 -17.09 -17.78
C PRO A 291 -12.57 -15.81 -17.22
N ARG A 292 -13.21 -15.88 -16.04
CA ARG A 292 -13.77 -14.73 -15.31
C ARG A 292 -13.24 -14.57 -13.88
N PHE A 293 -12.42 -15.49 -13.37
CA PHE A 293 -11.96 -15.45 -11.97
C PHE A 293 -10.47 -15.77 -11.85
N ASN A 294 -9.72 -14.79 -11.37
CA ASN A 294 -8.28 -14.86 -11.15
C ASN A 294 -7.97 -14.81 -9.65
N LEU A 295 -6.99 -15.60 -9.22
CA LEU A 295 -6.38 -15.51 -7.90
C LEU A 295 -4.96 -14.97 -8.04
N LEU A 296 -4.66 -13.87 -7.35
CA LEU A 296 -3.36 -13.22 -7.34
C LEU A 296 -2.75 -13.27 -5.93
N THR A 297 -1.46 -13.55 -5.86
CA THR A 297 -0.65 -13.45 -4.63
C THR A 297 0.67 -12.72 -4.91
N GLU A 298 1.06 -11.79 -4.05
CA GLU A 298 2.31 -11.03 -4.17
C GLU A 298 3.00 -10.91 -2.80
N ILE A 299 4.32 -11.09 -2.79
CA ILE A 299 5.17 -11.04 -1.61
C ILE A 299 6.17 -9.89 -1.79
N GLY A 300 6.15 -8.94 -0.85
CA GLY A 300 7.14 -7.87 -0.76
C GLY A 300 8.26 -8.22 0.21
N PHE A 301 9.49 -7.88 -0.17
CA PHE A 301 10.71 -8.20 0.59
C PHE A 301 11.79 -7.11 0.40
N ASN A 302 12.90 -7.26 1.15
CA ASN A 302 13.87 -6.22 1.52
C ASN A 302 13.38 -5.43 2.76
N GLU A 303 13.50 -4.10 2.80
CA GLU A 303 13.17 -3.28 3.99
C GLU A 303 11.74 -3.48 4.52
N ARG A 304 10.79 -3.69 3.62
CA ARG A 304 9.38 -3.93 3.94
C ARG A 304 8.99 -5.36 3.58
N ASN A 305 8.44 -6.06 4.57
CA ASN A 305 7.90 -7.39 4.39
C ASN A 305 6.39 -7.28 4.23
N SER A 306 5.84 -7.76 3.12
CA SER A 306 4.40 -7.75 2.88
C SER A 306 3.92 -9.05 2.22
N PHE A 307 2.67 -9.41 2.51
CA PHE A 307 1.93 -10.45 1.83
C PHE A 307 0.60 -9.87 1.35
N PHE A 308 0.34 -9.99 0.05
CA PHE A 308 -0.86 -9.53 -0.62
C PHE A 308 -1.54 -10.72 -1.30
N ILE A 309 -2.87 -10.78 -1.20
CA ILE A 309 -3.71 -11.74 -1.91
C ILE A 309 -4.96 -11.05 -2.42
N ALA A 310 -5.37 -11.34 -3.65
CA ALA A 310 -6.54 -10.76 -4.28
C ALA A 310 -7.33 -11.80 -5.10
N GLY A 311 -8.65 -11.78 -4.96
CA GLY A 311 -9.57 -12.46 -5.87
C GLY A 311 -10.21 -11.43 -6.81
N GLU A 312 -9.97 -11.57 -8.11
CA GLU A 312 -10.52 -10.72 -9.17
C GLU A 312 -11.63 -11.46 -9.93
N TYR A 313 -12.79 -10.83 -10.08
CA TYR A 313 -13.86 -11.27 -10.98
C TYR A 313 -14.04 -10.27 -12.14
N ARG A 314 -14.15 -10.76 -13.39
CA ARG A 314 -14.31 -9.92 -14.59
C ARG A 314 -15.52 -10.27 -15.47
N PHE A 315 -16.06 -9.25 -16.14
CA PHE A 315 -17.23 -9.34 -17.04
C PHE A 315 -17.22 -8.29 -18.16
#